data_AF-A0A966U399-F1
#
_entry.id   AF-A0A966U399-F1
#
_cell.length_a   1.000
_cell.length_b   1.000
_cell.length_c   1.000
_cell.angle_alpha   90.00
_cell.angle_beta   90.00
_cell.angle_gamma   90.00
#
_symmetry.space_group_name_H-M   'P 1'
#
loop_
_entity.id
_entity.type
_entity.pdbx_description
1 polymer ?
#
loop_
_entity_poly.entity_id
_entity_poly.type
_entity_poly.pdbx_seq_one_letter_code
_entity_poly.pdbx_strand_id
1 'polypeptide(L)'
;MTVSRETRAAELFEAAAPQALHFAEILGSKGIEWGLIGPKEGERIWERHIENCLPITSLIPDSKLRLADVGSGAGLPGIVIALVKPRAAITLIEPIPRRAQFLREICEELGIKAT
;
A
#
# COMPACT_ATOMS: atom_id res chain seq x y z
N MET A 1 5.12 1.49 -25.00
CA MET A 1 3.65 1.53 -24.90
C MET A 1 3.31 1.86 -23.46
N THR A 2 2.57 2.94 -23.21
CA THR A 2 2.10 3.25 -21.86
C THR A 2 0.95 2.31 -21.54
N VAL A 3 1.21 1.31 -20.71
CA VAL A 3 0.18 0.41 -20.20
C VAL A 3 -0.70 1.21 -19.23
N SER A 4 -2.03 1.09 -19.32
CA SER A 4 -2.94 1.83 -18.44
C SER A 4 -2.78 1.36 -16.98
N ARG A 5 -3.21 2.19 -16.02
CA ARG A 5 -3.12 1.84 -14.59
C ARG A 5 -3.97 0.62 -14.26
N GLU A 6 -5.11 0.48 -14.91
CA GLU A 6 -6.03 -0.64 -14.75
C GLU A 6 -5.38 -1.95 -15.22
N THR A 7 -4.72 -1.95 -16.38
CA THR A 7 -3.98 -3.11 -16.87
C THR A 7 -2.83 -3.47 -15.92
N ARG A 8 -2.02 -2.49 -15.49
CA ARG A 8 -0.94 -2.72 -14.51
C ARG A 8 -1.47 -3.28 -13.18
N ALA A 9 -2.56 -2.73 -12.67
CA ALA A 9 -3.18 -3.19 -11.42
C ALA A 9 -3.66 -4.64 -11.54
N ALA A 10 -4.35 -4.98 -12.64
CA ALA A 10 -4.83 -6.33 -12.89
C ALA A 10 -3.69 -7.36 -12.98
N GLU A 11 -2.57 -6.99 -13.62
CA GLU A 11 -1.39 -7.86 -13.75
C GLU A 11 -0.65 -8.06 -12.43
N LEU A 12 -0.53 -7.02 -11.60
CA LEU A 12 0.34 -7.02 -10.42
C LEU A 12 -0.38 -7.41 -9.12
N PHE A 13 -1.69 -7.15 -9.04
CA PHE A 13 -2.49 -7.33 -7.82
C PHE A 13 -3.65 -8.31 -7.99
N GLU A 14 -3.90 -8.80 -9.21
CA GLU A 14 -4.96 -9.78 -9.51
C GLU A 14 -6.32 -9.37 -8.92
N ALA A 15 -6.88 -10.17 -8.01
CA ALA A 15 -8.15 -9.92 -7.34
C ALA A 15 -8.13 -8.64 -6.45
N ALA A 16 -6.95 -8.17 -6.05
CA ALA A 16 -6.77 -6.96 -5.25
C ALA A 16 -6.58 -5.69 -6.11
N ALA A 17 -6.69 -5.78 -7.44
CA ALA A 17 -6.54 -4.64 -8.35
C ALA A 17 -7.43 -3.43 -8.00
N PRO A 18 -8.74 -3.60 -7.65
CA PRO A 18 -9.56 -2.47 -7.22
C PRO A 18 -9.01 -1.75 -5.99
N GLN A 19 -8.53 -2.49 -5.00
CA GLN A 19 -7.93 -1.94 -3.79
C GLN A 19 -6.59 -1.24 -4.09
N ALA A 20 -5.80 -1.77 -5.01
CA ALA A 20 -4.54 -1.14 -5.43
C ALA A 20 -4.78 0.22 -6.13
N LEU A 21 -5.79 0.29 -7.01
CA LEU A 21 -6.21 1.53 -7.65
C LEU A 21 -6.71 2.54 -6.61
N HIS A 22 -7.56 2.11 -5.69
CA HIS A 22 -8.08 2.96 -4.61
C HIS A 22 -6.96 3.46 -3.69
N PHE A 23 -6.01 2.60 -3.35
CA PHE A 23 -4.85 2.99 -2.56
C PHE A 23 -3.98 4.04 -3.28
N ALA A 24 -3.82 3.93 -4.61
CA ALA A 24 -3.11 4.94 -5.39
C ALA A 24 -3.82 6.31 -5.34
N GLU A 25 -5.15 6.32 -5.41
CA GLU A 25 -5.95 7.55 -5.27
C GLU A 25 -5.80 8.17 -3.88
N ILE A 26 -5.86 7.35 -2.83
CA ILE A 26 -5.63 7.78 -1.45
C ILE A 26 -4.25 8.44 -1.31
N LEU A 27 -3.19 7.78 -1.80
CA LEU A 27 -1.83 8.32 -1.72
C LEU A 27 -1.67 9.64 -2.49
N GLY A 28 -2.29 9.73 -3.67
CA GLY A 28 -2.27 10.94 -4.52
C GLY A 28 -3.18 12.08 -4.05
N SER A 29 -4.02 11.85 -3.03
CA SER A 29 -4.93 12.85 -2.46
C SER A 29 -4.69 13.04 -0.97
N LYS A 30 -5.36 12.26 -0.10
CA LYS A 30 -5.22 12.31 1.36
C LYS A 30 -3.76 12.17 1.79
N GLY A 31 -2.97 11.32 1.12
CA GLY A 31 -1.55 11.16 1.39
C GLY A 31 -0.75 12.46 1.21
N ILE A 32 -1.09 13.28 0.22
CA ILE A 32 -0.49 14.60 0.01
C ILE A 32 -1.01 15.61 1.05
N GLU A 33 -2.32 15.65 1.26
CA GLU A 33 -2.97 16.55 2.23
C GLU A 33 -2.41 16.35 3.65
N TRP A 34 -2.14 15.10 4.04
CA TRP A 34 -1.59 14.75 5.35
C TRP A 34 -0.07 14.87 5.44
N GLY A 35 0.59 15.26 4.33
CA GLY A 35 2.05 15.43 4.27
C GLY A 35 2.84 14.12 4.33
N LEU A 36 2.22 13.01 3.93
CA LEU A 36 2.82 11.67 3.87
C LEU A 36 3.47 11.39 2.51
N ILE A 37 2.92 12.00 1.45
CA ILE A 37 3.45 11.97 0.10
C ILE A 37 3.77 13.41 -0.32
N GLY A 38 4.93 13.63 -0.94
CA GLY A 38 5.28 14.94 -1.47
C GLY A 38 4.36 15.34 -2.64
N PRO A 39 3.98 16.62 -2.79
CA PRO A 39 3.05 17.04 -3.84
C PRO A 39 3.55 16.73 -5.26
N LYS A 40 4.88 16.73 -5.46
CA LYS A 40 5.52 16.38 -6.74
C LYS A 40 5.52 14.87 -7.03
N GLU A 41 5.25 14.03 -6.03
CA GLU A 41 5.24 12.58 -6.15
C GLU A 41 3.84 12.04 -6.52
N GLY A 42 2.78 12.86 -6.41
CA GLY A 42 1.39 12.44 -6.70
C GLY A 42 1.18 11.88 -8.10
N GLU A 43 1.88 12.41 -9.11
CA GLU A 43 1.81 11.88 -10.49
C GLU A 43 2.58 10.56 -10.66
N ARG A 44 3.49 10.25 -9.73
CA ARG A 44 4.47 9.16 -9.81
C ARG A 44 4.20 8.05 -8.78
N ILE A 45 3.02 8.06 -8.15
CA ILE A 45 2.60 7.09 -7.11
C ILE A 45 2.85 5.64 -7.53
N TRP A 46 2.47 5.28 -8.75
CA TRP A 46 2.63 3.91 -9.23
C TRP A 46 4.10 3.50 -9.28
N GLU A 47 4.91 4.21 -10.05
CA GLU A 47 6.29 3.82 -10.33
C GLU A 47 7.23 4.03 -9.15
N ARG A 48 7.02 5.07 -8.33
CA ARG A 48 7.93 5.40 -7.23
C ARG A 48 7.53 4.83 -5.88
N HIS A 49 6.27 4.50 -5.70
CA HIS A 49 5.75 4.08 -4.40
C HIS A 49 5.17 2.68 -4.43
N ILE A 50 4.14 2.44 -5.25
CA ILE A 50 3.43 1.14 -5.24
C ILE A 50 4.32 0.03 -5.83
N GLU A 51 4.84 0.23 -7.04
CA GLU A 51 5.62 -0.82 -7.73
C GLU A 51 6.97 -1.07 -7.09
N ASN A 52 7.58 -0.03 -6.51
CA ASN A 52 8.81 -0.18 -5.73
C ASN A 52 8.64 -1.10 -4.51
N CYS A 53 7.41 -1.34 -4.05
CA CYS A 53 7.11 -2.29 -2.97
C CYS A 53 6.90 -3.72 -3.47
N LEU A 54 6.75 -3.97 -4.77
CA LEU A 54 6.45 -5.31 -5.29
C LEU A 54 7.62 -6.30 -5.21
N PRO A 55 8.89 -5.93 -5.48
CA PRO A 55 9.99 -6.89 -5.47
C PRO A 55 10.13 -7.67 -4.15
N ILE A 56 9.88 -7.04 -3.00
CA ILE A 56 9.97 -7.70 -1.69
C ILE A 56 8.92 -8.80 -1.51
N THR A 57 7.77 -8.71 -2.20
CA THR A 57 6.70 -9.71 -2.12
C THR A 57 7.11 -11.07 -2.66
N SER A 58 8.09 -11.12 -3.58
CA SER A 58 8.64 -12.37 -4.12
C SER A 58 9.40 -13.20 -3.07
N LEU A 59 9.88 -12.55 -2.01
CA LEU A 59 10.57 -13.21 -0.90
C LEU A 59 9.61 -13.70 0.19
N ILE A 60 8.32 -13.34 0.10
CA ILE A 60 7.30 -13.67 1.08
C ILE A 60 6.52 -14.90 0.58
N PRO A 61 6.49 -16.00 1.35
CA PRO A 61 5.74 -17.18 0.94
C PRO A 61 4.23 -16.91 0.98
N ASP A 62 3.46 -17.63 0.15
CA ASP A 62 1.98 -17.56 0.17
C ASP A 62 1.36 -18.24 1.40
N SER A 63 2.19 -18.77 2.30
CA SER A 63 1.77 -19.34 3.58
C SER A 63 1.49 -18.25 4.63
N LYS A 64 0.88 -18.65 5.75
CA LYS A 64 0.65 -17.72 6.86
C LYS A 64 1.98 -17.34 7.49
N LEU A 65 2.28 -16.04 7.49
CA LEU A 65 3.46 -15.44 8.12
C LEU A 65 3.03 -14.18 8.87
N ARG A 66 3.78 -13.80 9.91
CA ARG A 66 3.62 -12.50 10.58
C ARG A 66 4.74 -11.58 10.13
N LEU A 67 4.39 -10.39 9.68
CA LEU A 67 5.32 -9.36 9.24
C LEU A 67 5.03 -8.06 9.97
N ALA A 68 6.08 -7.35 10.35
CA ALA A 68 5.97 -6.00 10.90
C ALA A 68 6.62 -5.04 9.92
N ASP A 69 5.88 -4.00 9.53
CA ASP A 69 6.39 -2.87 8.78
C ASP A 69 6.67 -1.73 9.76
N VAL A 70 7.93 -1.30 9.85
CA VAL A 70 8.38 -0.33 10.85
C VAL A 70 8.60 1.02 10.20
N GLY A 71 7.88 2.03 10.67
CA GLY A 71 7.82 3.33 10.01
C GLY A 71 6.86 3.34 8.84
N SER A 72 5.71 2.67 8.98
CA SER A 72 4.74 2.45 7.90
C SER A 72 4.25 3.73 7.22
N GLY A 73 4.25 4.88 7.91
CA GLY A 73 3.97 6.17 7.30
C GLY A 73 2.65 6.21 6.53
N ALA A 74 2.72 6.21 5.19
CA ALA A 74 1.56 6.19 4.29
C ALA A 74 0.96 4.79 4.03
N GLY A 75 1.52 3.76 4.67
CA GLY A 75 1.18 2.35 4.50
C GLY A 75 2.13 1.58 3.58
N LEU A 76 3.32 2.12 3.30
CA LEU A 76 4.27 1.51 2.37
C LEU A 76 5.50 0.97 3.13
N PRO A 77 5.95 -0.28 2.86
CA PRO A 77 5.39 -1.24 1.90
C PRO A 77 4.22 -2.09 2.43
N GLY A 78 3.85 -1.97 3.71
CA GLY A 78 2.97 -2.93 4.39
C GLY A 78 1.61 -3.19 3.74
N ILE A 79 0.93 -2.15 3.23
CA ILE A 79 -0.36 -2.27 2.54
C ILE A 79 -0.21 -2.97 1.19
N VAL A 80 0.82 -2.63 0.41
CA VAL A 80 1.09 -3.31 -0.87
C VAL A 80 1.33 -4.80 -0.62
N ILE A 81 2.11 -5.13 0.41
CA ILE A 81 2.33 -6.52 0.81
C ILE A 81 1.02 -7.19 1.22
N ALA A 82 0.16 -6.53 1.99
CA ALA A 82 -1.13 -7.08 2.41
C ALA A 82 -2.06 -7.39 1.22
N LEU A 83 -2.04 -6.55 0.19
CA LEU A 83 -2.83 -6.75 -1.03
C LEU A 83 -2.31 -7.94 -1.87
N VAL A 84 -0.99 -8.07 -2.01
CA VAL A 84 -0.37 -9.15 -2.82
C VAL A 84 -0.33 -10.47 -2.06
N LYS A 85 -0.15 -10.43 -0.73
CA LYS A 85 0.00 -11.60 0.15
C LYS A 85 -1.11 -11.61 1.20
N PRO A 86 -2.38 -11.89 0.81
CA PRO A 86 -3.54 -11.78 1.71
C PRO A 86 -3.53 -12.76 2.89
N ARG A 87 -2.65 -13.78 2.85
CA ARG A 87 -2.44 -14.74 3.96
C ARG A 87 -1.42 -14.27 4.99
N ALA A 88 -0.65 -13.22 4.69
CA ALA A 88 0.26 -12.61 5.64
C ALA A 88 -0.52 -11.75 6.65
N ALA A 89 -0.18 -11.90 7.93
CA ALA A 89 -0.66 -11.02 8.98
C ALA A 89 0.33 -9.86 9.13
N ILE A 90 -0.06 -8.69 8.65
CA ILE A 90 0.77 -7.48 8.67
C ILE A 90 0.48 -6.65 9.93
N THR A 91 1.53 -6.19 10.59
CA THR A 91 1.49 -5.17 11.64
C THR A 91 2.13 -3.89 11.11
N LEU A 92 1.42 -2.77 11.18
CA LEU A 92 1.89 -1.46 10.71
C LEU A 92 2.32 -0.61 11.90
N ILE A 93 3.61 -0.38 12.06
CA ILE A 93 4.17 0.31 13.23
C ILE A 93 4.51 1.74 12.85
N GLU A 94 3.80 2.69 13.46
CA GLU A 94 3.99 4.12 13.26
C GLU A 94 3.91 4.87 14.60
N PRO A 95 5.00 5.51 15.05
CA PRO A 95 5.03 6.19 16.35
C PRO A 95 4.21 7.48 16.41
N ILE A 96 3.95 8.13 15.26
CA ILE A 96 3.23 9.41 15.24
C ILE A 96 1.72 9.14 15.25
N PRO A 97 0.96 9.55 16.28
CA PRO A 97 -0.45 9.18 16.43
C PRO A 97 -1.33 9.57 15.25
N ARG A 98 -1.08 10.74 14.66
CA ARG A 98 -1.80 11.22 13.46
C ARG A 98 -1.58 10.29 12.27
N ARG A 99 -0.36 9.80 12.05
CA ARG A 99 -0.05 8.88 10.95
C ARG A 99 -0.60 7.48 11.22
N ALA A 100 -0.55 7.02 12.47
CA ALA A 100 -1.21 5.78 12.87
C ALA A 100 -2.74 5.84 12.68
N GLN A 101 -3.36 7.00 12.89
CA GLN A 101 -4.78 7.21 12.57
C GLN A 101 -5.04 7.09 11.07
N PHE A 102 -4.25 7.78 10.25
CA PHE A 102 -4.32 7.66 8.79
C PHE A 102 -4.25 6.18 8.35
N LEU A 103 -3.28 5.41 8.88
CA LEU A 103 -3.15 3.99 8.59
C LEU A 103 -4.39 3.17 8.94
N ARG A 104 -5.03 3.45 10.08
CA ARG A 104 -6.28 2.77 10.47
C ARG A 104 -7.42 3.10 9.51
N GLU A 105 -7.59 4.37 9.16
CA GLU A 105 -8.63 4.82 8.25
C GLU A 105 -8.50 4.18 6.86
N ILE A 106 -7.29 4.15 6.31
CA ILE A 106 -7.07 3.54 4.98
C ILE A 106 -7.16 2.01 5.03
N CYS A 107 -6.78 1.35 6.13
CA CYS A 107 -6.96 -0.09 6.27
C CYS A 107 -8.45 -0.45 6.31
N GLU A 108 -9.26 0.33 7.02
CA GLU A 108 -10.71 0.18 7.03
C GLU A 108 -11.32 0.43 5.64
N GLU A 109 -10.92 1.52 4.98
CA GLU A 109 -11.38 1.89 3.63
C GLU A 109 -11.03 0.84 2.56
N LEU A 110 -9.87 0.19 2.68
CA LEU A 110 -9.40 -0.86 1.76
C LEU A 110 -9.83 -2.28 2.17
N GLY A 111 -10.48 -2.45 3.33
CA GLY A 111 -10.85 -3.76 3.87
C GLY A 111 -9.65 -4.64 4.28
N ILE A 112 -8.52 -4.02 4.63
CA ILE A 112 -7.29 -4.71 5.04
C ILE A 112 -7.27 -4.90 6.54
N LYS A 113 -7.03 -6.14 6.98
CA LYS A 113 -6.83 -6.45 8.40
C LYS A 113 -5.34 -6.33 8.75
N ALA A 114 -4.96 -5.18 9.28
CA ALA A 114 -3.63 -4.94 9.87
C ALA A 114 -3.74 -4.72 11.39
N THR A 115 -2.67 -5.07 12.11
CA THR A 115 -2.50 -4.75 13.54
C THR A 115 -1.69 -3.47 13.72
#